data_AF-A0A653ATX6-F1
#
_entry.id   AF-A0A653ATX6-F1
#
_cell.length_a   1.000
_cell.length_b   1.000
_cell.length_c   1.000
_cell.angle_alpha   90.00
_cell.angle_beta   90.00
_cell.angle_gamma   90.00
#
_symmetry.space_group_name_H-M   'P 1'
#
loop_
_entity.id
_entity.type
_entity.pdbx_description
1 polymer ?
#
loop_
_entity_poly.entity_id
_entity_poly.type
_entity_poly.pdbx_seq_one_letter_code
_entity_poly.pdbx_strand_id
1 'polypeptide(L)'
;MKIDNKIYHVASVIFSILTIISVFFVNIDIALIFLGFSQLFSGLREVKLSQGMDSKETCKRNKRVGIFFIIVGLFIIITYIIKLVF
;
A
#
# COMPACT_ATOMS: atom_id res chain seq x y z
N MET A 1 -5.43 15.77 -11.57
CA MET A 1 -4.62 15.50 -10.36
C MET A 1 -5.41 14.94 -9.16
N LYS A 2 -6.69 15.27 -8.94
CA LYS A 2 -7.52 14.70 -7.84
C LYS A 2 -7.99 13.25 -8.04
N ILE A 3 -8.14 12.80 -9.28
CA ILE A 3 -8.77 11.50 -9.63
C ILE A 3 -7.88 10.32 -9.20
N ASP A 4 -6.59 10.35 -9.55
CA ASP A 4 -5.67 9.24 -9.23
C ASP A 4 -5.48 9.03 -7.73
N ASN A 5 -5.49 10.09 -6.93
CA ASN A 5 -5.35 9.98 -5.48
C ASN A 5 -6.57 9.27 -4.86
N LYS A 6 -7.75 9.49 -5.44
CA LYS A 6 -8.99 8.79 -5.07
C LYS A 6 -8.89 7.31 -5.46
N ILE A 7 -8.32 7.00 -6.62
CA ILE A 7 -8.12 5.61 -7.08
C ILE A 7 -7.19 4.86 -6.13
N TYR A 8 -6.03 5.41 -5.76
CA TYR A 8 -5.11 4.73 -4.84
C TYR A 8 -5.72 4.54 -3.44
N HIS A 9 -6.50 5.50 -2.96
CA HIS A 9 -7.23 5.34 -1.70
C HIS A 9 -8.26 4.21 -1.78
N VAL A 10 -9.08 4.18 -2.84
CA VAL A 10 -10.09 3.13 -3.03
C VAL A 10 -9.43 1.76 -3.16
N ALA A 11 -8.34 1.65 -3.93
CA ALA A 11 -7.57 0.42 -4.07
C ALA A 11 -7.03 -0.06 -2.71
N SER A 12 -6.41 0.83 -1.93
CA SER A 12 -5.90 0.51 -0.59
C SER A 12 -7.01 0.00 0.35
N VAL A 13 -8.19 0.64 0.34
CA VAL A 13 -9.34 0.19 1.13
C VAL A 13 -9.82 -1.20 0.69
N ILE A 14 -9.97 -1.42 -0.62
CA ILE A 14 -10.39 -2.73 -1.16
C ILE A 14 -9.41 -3.82 -0.72
N PHE A 15 -8.11 -3.62 -0.90
CA PHE A 15 -7.10 -4.59 -0.49
C PHE A 15 -7.06 -4.80 1.03
N SER A 16 -7.33 -3.76 1.82
CA SER A 16 -7.41 -3.91 3.29
C SER A 16 -8.61 -4.77 3.71
N ILE A 17 -9.76 -4.61 3.05
CA ILE A 17 -10.94 -5.46 3.27
C ILE A 17 -10.63 -6.90 2.85
N LEU A 18 -9.99 -7.09 1.70
CA LEU A 18 -9.55 -8.40 1.23
C LEU A 18 -8.56 -9.06 2.21
N THR A 19 -7.63 -8.31 2.80
CA THR A 19 -6.75 -8.81 3.86
C THR A 19 -7.55 -9.37 5.02
N ILE A 20 -8.52 -8.61 5.55
CA ILE A 20 -9.34 -9.05 6.68
C ILE A 20 -10.08 -10.34 6.33
N ILE A 21 -10.75 -10.37 5.17
CA ILE A 21 -11.47 -11.57 4.70
C ILE A 21 -10.50 -12.76 4.58
N SER A 22 -9.32 -12.56 4.00
CA SER A 22 -8.36 -13.63 3.80
C SER A 22 -7.74 -14.16 5.10
N VAL A 23 -7.56 -13.33 6.13
CA VAL A 23 -7.10 -13.77 7.45
C VAL A 23 -8.08 -14.77 8.07
N PHE A 24 -9.39 -14.53 7.93
CA PHE A 24 -10.41 -15.37 8.57
C PHE A 24 -10.91 -16.53 7.72
N PHE A 25 -10.91 -16.40 6.39
CA PHE A 25 -11.64 -17.32 5.51
C PHE A 25 -10.81 -18.00 4.42
N VAL A 26 -9.56 -17.56 4.17
CA VAL A 26 -8.79 -18.05 3.03
C VAL A 26 -7.46 -18.68 3.46
N ASN A 27 -6.43 -17.85 3.63
CA ASN A 27 -5.09 -18.28 3.98
C ASN A 27 -4.28 -17.05 4.39
N ILE A 28 -3.46 -17.20 5.42
CA ILE A 28 -2.62 -16.11 5.93
C ILE A 28 -1.59 -15.61 4.91
N ASP A 29 -1.06 -16.49 4.06
CA ASP A 29 -0.10 -16.13 3.01
C ASP A 29 -0.76 -15.23 1.95
N ILE A 30 -1.99 -15.56 1.54
CA ILE A 30 -2.79 -14.73 0.62
C ILE A 30 -3.17 -13.41 1.29
N ALA A 31 -3.53 -13.44 2.58
CA ALA A 31 -3.85 -12.24 3.33
C ALA A 31 -2.67 -11.26 3.40
N LEU A 32 -1.45 -11.79 3.54
CA LEU A 32 -0.22 -11.00 3.57
C LEU A 32 0.14 -10.41 2.21
N ILE A 33 -0.14 -11.11 1.11
CA ILE A 33 -0.05 -10.54 -0.24
C ILE A 33 -0.99 -9.33 -0.36
N PHE A 34 -2.27 -9.47 0.06
CA PHE A 34 -3.22 -8.35 0.04
C PHE A 34 -2.82 -7.20 0.97
N LEU A 35 -2.22 -7.52 2.12
CA LEU A 35 -1.68 -6.51 3.02
C LEU A 35 -0.55 -5.72 2.34
N GLY A 36 0.34 -6.41 1.63
CA GLY A 36 1.41 -5.78 0.86
C GLY A 36 0.86 -4.83 -0.22
N PHE A 37 -0.20 -5.23 -0.94
CA PHE A 37 -0.87 -4.34 -1.90
C PHE A 37 -1.52 -3.13 -1.22
N SER A 38 -2.21 -3.32 -0.09
CA SER A 38 -2.77 -2.21 0.69
C SER A 38 -1.69 -1.18 1.09
N GLN A 39 -0.54 -1.65 1.59
CA GLN A 39 0.58 -0.77 1.93
C GLN A 39 1.16 -0.07 0.71
N LEU A 40 1.29 -0.76 -0.42
CA LEU A 40 1.80 -0.20 -1.67
C LEU A 40 0.91 0.96 -2.15
N PHE A 41 -0.42 0.77 -2.19
CA PHE A 41 -1.36 1.80 -2.61
C PHE A 41 -1.48 2.96 -1.60
N SER A 42 -1.40 2.67 -0.31
CA SER A 42 -1.31 3.70 0.73
C SER A 42 -0.06 4.56 0.57
N GLY A 43 1.10 3.94 0.30
CA GLY A 43 2.35 4.65 0.06
C GLY A 43 2.31 5.52 -1.21
N LEU A 44 1.74 5.00 -2.31
CA LEU A 44 1.53 5.78 -3.54
C LEU A 44 0.63 6.99 -3.31
N ARG A 45 -0.46 6.81 -2.54
CA ARG A 45 -1.35 7.90 -2.14
C ARG A 45 -0.61 8.97 -1.33
N GLU A 46 0.24 8.56 -0.39
CA GLU A 46 0.98 9.47 0.48
C GLU A 46 2.06 10.26 -0.27
N VAL A 47 2.77 9.62 -1.20
CA VAL A 47 3.67 10.30 -2.15
C VAL A 47 2.89 11.31 -2.99
N LYS A 48 1.73 10.95 -3.51
CA LYS A 48 0.93 11.85 -4.37
C LYS A 48 0.33 13.02 -3.59
N LEU A 49 -0.13 12.80 -2.37
CA LEU A 49 -0.60 13.85 -1.47
C LEU A 49 0.53 14.82 -1.13
N SER A 50 1.74 14.32 -0.88
CA SER A 50 2.88 15.17 -0.57
C SER A 50 3.20 16.20 -1.67
N GLN A 51 2.94 15.87 -2.94
CA GLN A 51 3.18 16.77 -4.08
C GLN A 51 2.20 17.94 -4.16
N GLY A 52 1.06 17.86 -3.47
CA GLY A 52 0.03 18.91 -3.43
C GLY A 52 0.07 19.79 -2.19
N MET A 53 1.08 19.66 -1.33
CA MET A 53 1.19 20.43 -0.08
C MET A 53 2.12 21.64 -0.23
N ASP A 54 1.68 22.81 0.24
CA ASP A 54 2.46 24.05 0.18
C ASP A 54 3.66 24.07 1.15
N SER A 55 3.59 23.28 2.22
CA SER A 55 4.68 23.13 3.20
C SER A 55 5.79 22.23 2.67
N LYS A 56 6.98 22.80 2.43
CA LYS A 56 8.18 22.05 1.97
C LYS A 56 8.62 20.97 2.95
N GLU A 57 8.46 21.20 4.25
CA GLU A 57 8.89 20.26 5.29
C GLU A 57 7.93 19.07 5.43
N THR A 58 6.63 19.35 5.46
CA THR A 58 5.60 18.31 5.50
C THR A 58 5.56 17.51 4.19
N CYS A 59 5.78 18.17 3.05
CA CYS A 59 5.96 17.52 1.75
C CYS A 59 7.11 16.48 1.78
N LYS A 60 8.30 16.89 2.24
CA LYS A 60 9.47 15.98 2.30
C LYS A 60 9.23 14.80 3.26
N ARG A 61 8.58 15.04 4.40
CA ARG A 61 8.27 13.98 5.37
C ARG A 61 7.28 12.97 4.80
N ASN A 62 6.14 13.44 4.28
CA ASN A 62 5.10 12.56 3.73
C ASN A 62 5.61 11.77 2.52
N LYS A 63 6.46 12.39 1.69
CA LYS A 63 7.11 11.68 0.57
C LYS A 63 7.99 10.52 1.05
N ARG A 64 8.79 10.71 2.11
CA ARG A 64 9.62 9.62 2.67
C ARG A 64 8.77 8.50 3.25
N VAL A 65 7.72 8.84 4.00
CA VAL A 65 6.78 7.86 4.57
C VAL A 65 6.12 7.06 3.44
N GLY A 66 5.63 7.72 2.40
CA GLY A 66 5.02 7.03 1.27
C GLY A 66 6.00 6.09 0.54
N ILE A 67 7.25 6.51 0.32
CA ILE A 67 8.29 5.64 -0.26
C ILE A 67 8.56 4.42 0.64
N PHE A 68 8.64 4.61 1.96
CA PHE A 68 8.83 3.52 2.91
C PHE A 68 7.70 2.48 2.81
N PHE A 69 6.44 2.92 2.78
CA PHE A 69 5.28 2.03 2.61
C PHE A 69 5.31 1.27 1.27
N ILE A 70 5.76 1.90 0.18
CA ILE A 70 5.92 1.23 -1.12
C ILE A 70 6.98 0.12 -1.03
N ILE A 71 8.12 0.39 -0.40
CA ILE A 71 9.21 -0.58 -0.25
C ILE A 71 8.75 -1.78 0.60
N VAL A 72 8.12 -1.52 1.74
CA VAL A 72 7.62 -2.59 2.62
C VAL A 72 6.53 -3.40 1.92
N GLY A 73 5.59 -2.74 1.22
CA GLY A 73 4.54 -3.41 0.45
C GLY A 73 5.10 -4.33 -0.62
N LEU A 74 6.07 -3.85 -1.42
CA LEU A 74 6.76 -4.67 -2.43
C LEU A 74 7.50 -5.86 -1.83
N PHE A 75 8.20 -5.64 -0.72
CA PHE A 75 8.94 -6.70 -0.04
C PHE A 75 8.00 -7.83 0.40
N ILE A 76 6.88 -7.49 1.05
CA ILE A 76 5.86 -8.47 1.47
C ILE A 76 5.32 -9.23 0.26
N ILE A 77 4.92 -8.52 -0.80
CA ILE A 77 4.37 -9.15 -2.01
C ILE A 77 5.38 -10.16 -2.59
N ILE A 78 6.63 -9.77 -2.77
CA ILE A 78 7.66 -10.63 -3.36
C ILE A 78 7.93 -11.85 -2.47
N THR A 79 8.12 -11.66 -1.17
CA THR A 79 8.41 -12.75 -0.24
C THR A 79 7.29 -13.79 -0.23
N TYR A 80 6.03 -13.36 -0.16
CA TYR A 80 4.91 -14.29 -0.10
C TYR A 80 4.55 -14.91 -1.46
N ILE A 81 4.81 -14.22 -2.57
CA ILE A 81 4.72 -14.85 -3.89
C ILE A 81 5.76 -15.97 -4.02
N ILE A 82 7.02 -15.71 -3.62
CA ILE A 82 8.08 -16.74 -3.67
C ILE A 82 7.68 -17.95 -2.82
N LYS A 83 7.18 -17.71 -1.60
CA LYS A 83 6.71 -18.78 -0.69
C LYS A 83 5.52 -19.57 -1.25
N LEU A 84 4.69 -18.98 -2.09
CA LEU A 84 3.55 -19.66 -2.70
C LEU A 84 4.00 -20.52 -3.89
N VAL A 85 5.10 -20.16 -4.55
CA VAL A 85 5.62 -20.81 -5.75
C VAL A 85 6.63 -21.93 -5.43
N PHE A 86 7.39 -21.82 -4.33
CA PHE A 86 8.43 -22.76 -3.91
C PHE A 86 8.10 -23.39 -2.55
#